data_AF-A0A936EBA3-F1
#
_entry.id   AF-A0A936EBA3-F1
#
_cell.length_a   1.000
_cell.length_b   1.000
_cell.length_c   1.000
_cell.angle_alpha   90.00
_cell.angle_beta   90.00
_cell.angle_gamma   90.00
#
_symmetry.space_group_name_H-M   'P 1'
#
loop_
_entity.id
_entity.type
_entity.pdbx_description
1 polymer ?
#
loop_
_entity_poly.entity_id
_entity_poly.type
_entity_poly.pdbx_seq_one_letter_code
_entity_poly.pdbx_strand_id
1 'polypeptide(L)'
;MAHPPGFPLYTLLAHGFTYLPLPLSTAAQINLFSALTSALTLGVVGWATAALAGNKWAGWLAACALGTSTTFWAQATTANIRSLTGLLTAVAVSALIALHQSREPAQRSRALFVFTLALGLGLTHHLSLAFMAVVLGLFALWEEPSLLREPRRWPPLLAAVAIALLPLLYLPLREPSLRTWGDFWHYALALGFQGDFFYFNTAAQLALRLRIMGNILLFQFNPLLLLAMLAGLARMGWQRPRLALLLGGSAAVHLFIVATYRAPQAVEYLLPTYVVLVIGSRWPLGGQGAGEQGGRGAGETTYYSLFTFHFSLLTLHPPPCPICRYLPQHGVVAGGERYAGGGAGDFGGRTRGAAVLADWHWATPLWYTQQVEGQRPDLLIEFVYPQTADYSADWLGRIESHLADGRPVVATHIFPAYANLAPQPTPRRSDSLPPSPPRQSPPSIHPHSQFTIHNSHHNSLSSPLA
;
A
#
# COMPACT_ATOMS: atom_id res chain seq x y z
N MET A 1 -4.73 5.03 17.40
CA MET A 1 -3.68 4.12 16.91
C MET A 1 -4.12 3.51 15.58
N ALA A 2 -3.21 3.20 14.66
CA ALA A 2 -3.54 2.41 13.47
C ALA A 2 -3.87 0.97 13.88
N HIS A 3 -4.68 0.23 13.11
CA HIS A 3 -5.00 -1.17 13.42
C HIS A 3 -3.72 -2.04 13.52
N PRO A 4 -3.74 -3.18 14.26
CA PRO A 4 -2.60 -4.08 14.38
C PRO A 4 -1.97 -4.42 13.01
N PRO A 5 -0.64 -4.38 12.85
CA PRO A 5 0.41 -4.24 13.89
C PRO A 5 0.75 -2.79 14.27
N GLY A 6 -0.05 -1.80 13.88
CA GLY A 6 0.12 -0.39 14.24
C GLY A 6 1.14 0.39 13.39
N PHE A 7 1.90 -0.28 12.53
CA PHE A 7 2.83 0.30 11.54
C PHE A 7 3.81 1.36 12.10
N PRO A 8 4.46 1.13 13.26
CA PRO A 8 5.20 2.18 13.96
C PRO A 8 6.35 2.74 13.14
N LEU A 9 7.04 1.92 12.32
CA LEU A 9 8.12 2.39 11.45
C LEU A 9 7.61 3.43 10.45
N TYR A 10 6.51 3.12 9.74
CA TYR A 10 5.93 4.06 8.79
C TYR A 10 5.41 5.30 9.48
N THR A 11 4.72 5.19 10.61
CA THR A 11 4.21 6.33 11.36
C THR A 11 5.33 7.28 11.80
N LEU A 12 6.43 6.75 12.35
CA LEU A 12 7.57 7.55 12.78
C LEU A 12 8.27 8.23 11.61
N LEU A 13 8.53 7.51 10.52
CA LEU A 13 9.21 8.06 9.35
C LEU A 13 8.34 9.09 8.61
N ALA A 14 7.06 8.77 8.38
CA ALA A 14 6.13 9.68 7.71
C ALA A 14 5.91 10.94 8.55
N HIS A 15 5.75 10.83 9.87
CA HIS A 15 5.65 11.99 10.74
C HIS A 15 6.95 12.80 10.77
N GLY A 16 8.12 12.15 10.81
CA GLY A 16 9.42 12.80 10.65
C GLY A 16 9.50 13.62 9.36
N PHE A 17 8.98 13.07 8.26
CA PHE A 17 8.95 13.73 6.96
C PHE A 17 8.07 14.99 6.96
N THR A 18 7.02 15.05 7.79
CA THR A 18 6.14 16.24 7.89
C THR A 18 6.80 17.46 8.53
N TYR A 19 7.97 17.29 9.17
CA TYR A 19 8.75 18.41 9.71
C TYR A 19 9.65 19.09 8.66
N LEU A 20 9.72 18.55 7.44
CA LEU A 20 10.45 19.20 6.36
C LEU A 20 9.72 20.50 5.99
N PRO A 21 10.44 21.64 5.85
CA PRO A 21 9.84 22.93 5.54
C PRO A 21 9.47 23.02 4.05
N LEU A 22 8.58 22.15 3.59
CA LEU A 22 8.04 22.12 2.23
C LEU A 22 6.75 22.94 2.17
N PRO A 23 6.50 23.72 1.10
CA PRO A 23 5.26 24.48 0.92
C PRO A 23 4.12 23.56 0.45
N LEU A 24 3.87 22.49 1.21
CA LEU A 24 2.89 21.44 0.92
C LEU A 24 2.08 21.14 2.19
N SER A 25 0.81 20.78 2.03
CA SER A 25 0.00 20.27 3.14
C SER A 25 0.60 19.00 3.75
N THR A 26 0.25 18.68 5.00
CA THR A 26 0.72 17.48 5.67
C THR A 26 0.35 16.20 4.88
N ALA A 27 -0.86 16.14 4.32
CA ALA A 27 -1.27 15.03 3.46
C ALA A 27 -0.40 14.92 2.19
N ALA A 28 -0.11 16.04 1.53
CA ALA A 28 0.75 16.06 0.35
C ALA A 28 2.19 15.64 0.68
N GLN A 29 2.72 16.03 1.85
CA GLN A 29 4.04 15.59 2.30
C GLN A 29 4.10 14.06 2.54
N ILE A 30 3.06 13.46 3.11
CA ILE A 30 3.03 12.00 3.33
C ILE A 30 2.84 11.24 1.99
N ASN A 31 2.07 11.79 1.05
CA ASN A 31 2.02 11.26 -0.32
C ASN A 31 3.41 11.34 -0.99
N LEU A 32 4.12 12.46 -0.82
CA LEU A 32 5.49 12.62 -1.33
C LEU A 32 6.47 11.63 -0.69
N PHE A 33 6.32 11.31 0.60
CA PHE A 33 7.09 10.26 1.26
C PHE A 33 6.86 8.88 0.61
N SER A 34 5.62 8.57 0.22
CA SER A 34 5.29 7.33 -0.51
C SER A 34 5.92 7.32 -1.91
N ALA A 35 5.94 8.47 -2.60
CA ALA A 35 6.60 8.62 -3.89
C ALA A 35 8.12 8.46 -3.79
N LEU A 36 8.74 9.05 -2.76
CA LEU A 36 10.18 8.94 -2.50
C LEU A 36 10.60 7.49 -2.22
N THR A 37 9.90 6.80 -1.30
CA THR A 37 10.19 5.40 -0.97
C THR A 37 10.00 4.48 -2.18
N SER A 38 9.01 4.76 -3.02
CA SER A 38 8.78 4.03 -4.27
C SER A 38 9.86 4.32 -5.32
N ALA A 39 10.29 5.57 -5.48
CA ALA A 39 11.39 5.92 -6.39
C ALA A 39 12.71 5.25 -5.97
N LEU A 40 13.00 5.20 -4.66
CA LEU A 40 14.13 4.45 -4.12
C LEU A 40 14.00 2.95 -4.43
N THR A 41 12.80 2.39 -4.33
CA THR A 41 12.53 0.98 -4.70
C THR A 41 12.90 0.72 -6.16
N LEU A 42 12.47 1.59 -7.08
CA LEU A 42 12.81 1.48 -8.50
C LEU A 42 14.32 1.61 -8.75
N GLY A 43 15.00 2.50 -8.03
CA GLY A 43 16.45 2.63 -8.09
C GLY A 43 17.18 1.36 -7.66
N VAL A 44 16.77 0.75 -6.55
CA VAL A 44 17.33 -0.51 -6.04
C VAL A 44 17.05 -1.67 -6.99
N VAL A 45 15.81 -1.79 -7.48
CA VAL A 45 15.40 -2.81 -8.48
C VAL A 45 16.21 -2.66 -9.77
N GLY A 46 16.31 -1.45 -10.30
CA GLY A 46 17.06 -1.18 -11.52
C GLY A 46 18.54 -1.50 -11.37
N TRP A 47 19.15 -1.11 -10.26
CA TRP A 47 20.55 -1.43 -9.95
C TRP A 47 20.78 -2.94 -9.81
N ALA A 48 19.96 -3.63 -9.00
CA ALA A 48 20.07 -5.08 -8.78
C ALA A 48 19.93 -5.87 -10.10
N THR A 49 18.95 -5.49 -10.92
CA THR A 49 18.69 -6.16 -12.20
C THR A 49 19.81 -5.89 -13.20
N ALA A 50 20.31 -4.65 -13.28
CA ALA A 50 21.45 -4.31 -14.14
C ALA A 50 22.72 -5.09 -13.74
N ALA A 51 22.99 -5.21 -12.44
CA ALA A 51 24.11 -5.98 -11.92
C ALA A 51 23.98 -7.49 -12.20
N LEU A 52 22.76 -8.05 -12.10
CA LEU A 52 22.49 -9.46 -12.41
C LEU A 52 22.63 -9.77 -13.90
N ALA A 53 22.13 -8.87 -14.76
CA ALA A 53 22.09 -9.03 -16.20
C ALA A 53 23.41 -8.63 -16.89
N GLY A 54 24.22 -7.77 -16.24
CA GLY A 54 25.42 -7.17 -16.84
C GLY A 54 25.12 -6.04 -17.83
N ASN A 55 23.93 -5.44 -17.76
CA ASN A 55 23.50 -4.37 -18.68
C ASN A 55 22.52 -3.40 -18.02
N LYS A 56 22.79 -2.09 -18.13
CA LYS A 56 21.93 -1.01 -17.61
C LYS A 56 20.50 -1.02 -18.16
N TRP A 57 20.30 -1.47 -19.40
CA TRP A 57 18.98 -1.52 -20.04
C TRP A 57 18.03 -2.51 -19.37
N ALA A 58 18.55 -3.65 -18.89
CA ALA A 58 17.74 -4.59 -18.11
C ALA A 58 17.26 -3.94 -16.80
N GLY A 59 18.12 -3.13 -16.17
CA GLY A 59 17.76 -2.32 -15.00
C GLY A 59 16.65 -1.32 -15.29
N TRP A 60 16.79 -0.53 -16.35
CA TRP A 60 15.74 0.41 -16.77
C TRP A 60 14.42 -0.29 -17.09
N LEU A 61 14.44 -1.42 -17.81
CA LEU A 61 13.24 -2.16 -18.15
C LEU A 61 12.53 -2.73 -16.91
N ALA A 62 13.27 -3.27 -15.94
CA ALA A 62 12.69 -3.74 -14.68
C ALA A 62 12.11 -2.59 -13.84
N ALA A 63 12.81 -1.47 -13.74
CA ALA A 63 12.33 -0.28 -13.05
C ALA A 63 11.08 0.31 -13.73
N CYS A 64 11.05 0.39 -15.06
CA CYS A 64 9.87 0.82 -15.81
C CYS A 64 8.71 -0.17 -15.65
N ALA A 65 8.96 -1.47 -15.79
CA ALA A 65 7.94 -2.51 -15.62
C ALA A 65 7.26 -2.45 -14.25
N LEU A 66 8.05 -2.29 -13.18
CA LEU A 66 7.50 -2.14 -11.83
C LEU A 66 6.81 -0.78 -11.67
N GLY A 67 7.47 0.30 -12.09
CA GLY A 67 6.99 1.67 -11.94
C GLY A 67 5.67 1.91 -12.65
N THR A 68 5.45 1.31 -13.82
CA THR A 68 4.19 1.43 -14.58
C THR A 68 3.14 0.39 -14.21
N SER A 69 3.45 -0.56 -13.31
CA SER A 69 2.43 -1.48 -12.79
C SER A 69 1.38 -0.71 -11.99
N THR A 70 0.12 -1.01 -12.24
CA THR A 70 -1.03 -0.24 -11.74
C THR A 70 -1.01 -0.10 -10.22
N THR A 71 -0.71 -1.18 -9.51
CA THR A 71 -0.68 -1.18 -8.05
C THR A 71 0.53 -0.47 -7.50
N PHE A 72 1.73 -0.70 -8.05
CA PHE A 72 2.92 0.01 -7.58
C PHE A 72 2.76 1.52 -7.75
N TRP A 73 2.26 1.98 -8.90
CA TRP A 73 1.99 3.40 -9.14
C TRP A 73 0.95 3.97 -8.17
N ALA A 74 -0.14 3.23 -7.91
CA ALA A 74 -1.14 3.64 -6.93
C ALA A 74 -0.52 3.79 -5.54
N GLN A 75 0.24 2.80 -5.06
CA GLN A 75 0.91 2.89 -3.76
C GLN A 75 1.99 3.96 -3.71
N ALA A 76 2.60 4.31 -4.84
CA ALA A 76 3.59 5.37 -4.93
C ALA A 76 2.99 6.78 -4.84
N THR A 77 1.71 6.95 -5.18
CA THR A 77 1.05 8.26 -5.26
C THR A 77 0.08 8.54 -4.13
N THR A 78 -0.16 7.57 -3.24
CA THR A 78 -1.00 7.71 -2.05
C THR A 78 -0.22 7.32 -0.80
N ALA A 79 -0.46 8.04 0.30
CA ALA A 79 0.03 7.73 1.65
C ALA A 79 -0.26 6.27 2.00
N ASN A 80 0.74 5.40 1.89
CA ASN A 80 0.54 3.99 2.05
C ASN A 80 1.76 3.27 2.63
N ILE A 81 1.50 2.43 3.62
CA ILE A 81 2.49 1.56 4.26
C ILE A 81 3.23 0.64 3.28
N ARG A 82 2.61 0.28 2.14
CA ARG A 82 3.13 -0.71 1.19
C ARG A 82 4.29 -0.18 0.37
N SER A 83 4.41 1.13 0.14
CA SER A 83 5.58 1.70 -0.56
C SER A 83 6.88 1.35 0.18
N LEU A 84 6.86 1.45 1.51
CA LEU A 84 7.99 1.10 2.37
C LEU A 84 8.26 -0.41 2.40
N THR A 85 7.22 -1.25 2.40
CA THR A 85 7.36 -2.72 2.28
C THR A 85 8.05 -3.10 0.96
N GLY A 86 7.71 -2.44 -0.15
CA GLY A 86 8.36 -2.63 -1.44
C GLY A 86 9.85 -2.30 -1.40
N LEU A 87 10.22 -1.15 -0.80
CA LEU A 87 11.61 -0.74 -0.63
C LEU A 87 12.42 -1.73 0.20
N LEU A 88 11.90 -2.13 1.36
CA LEU A 88 12.57 -3.06 2.26
C LEU A 88 12.76 -4.44 1.61
N THR A 89 11.77 -4.89 0.83
CA THR A 89 11.90 -6.11 0.02
C THR A 89 13.02 -5.98 -1.01
N ALA A 90 13.03 -4.89 -1.78
CA ALA A 90 14.04 -4.66 -2.82
C ALA A 90 15.46 -4.59 -2.23
N VAL A 91 15.64 -3.90 -1.10
CA VAL A 91 16.93 -3.81 -0.41
C VAL A 91 17.36 -5.17 0.13
N ALA A 92 16.47 -5.93 0.77
CA ALA A 92 16.80 -7.25 1.30
C ALA A 92 17.23 -8.23 0.19
N VAL A 93 16.48 -8.27 -0.92
CA VAL A 93 16.78 -9.14 -2.07
C VAL A 93 18.08 -8.70 -2.75
N SER A 94 18.27 -7.40 -2.94
CA SER A 94 19.48 -6.83 -3.54
C SER A 94 20.73 -7.10 -2.69
N ALA A 95 20.61 -7.05 -1.37
CA ALA A 95 21.67 -7.43 -0.45
C ALA A 95 22.04 -8.92 -0.57
N LEU A 96 21.06 -9.82 -0.72
CA LEU A 96 21.35 -11.25 -0.95
C LEU A 96 21.96 -11.53 -2.32
N ILE A 97 21.58 -10.77 -3.35
CA ILE A 97 22.25 -10.82 -4.65
C ILE A 97 23.71 -10.38 -4.51
N ALA A 98 23.98 -9.28 -3.79
CA ALA A 98 25.34 -8.80 -3.54
C ALA A 98 26.17 -9.81 -2.73
N LEU A 99 25.56 -10.45 -1.72
CA LEU A 99 26.18 -11.54 -0.96
C LEU A 99 26.60 -12.69 -1.86
N HIS A 100 25.73 -13.11 -2.78
CA HIS A 100 25.99 -14.20 -3.71
C HIS A 100 27.09 -13.86 -4.73
N GLN A 101 27.10 -12.62 -5.23
CA GLN A 101 28.07 -12.18 -6.25
C GLN A 101 29.46 -11.87 -5.67
N SER A 102 29.54 -11.40 -4.42
CA SER A 102 30.80 -10.97 -3.83
C SER A 102 31.61 -12.13 -3.24
N ARG A 103 32.92 -12.10 -3.52
CA ARG A 103 33.94 -12.96 -2.90
C ARG A 103 34.67 -12.28 -1.75
N GLU A 104 34.55 -10.96 -1.63
CA GLU A 104 35.29 -10.19 -0.64
C GLU A 104 34.61 -10.28 0.74
N PRO A 105 35.32 -10.70 1.81
CA PRO A 105 34.73 -10.87 3.14
C PRO A 105 34.04 -9.61 3.70
N ALA A 106 34.62 -8.43 3.46
CA ALA A 106 34.06 -7.15 3.92
C ALA A 106 32.73 -6.83 3.25
N GLN A 107 32.65 -6.98 1.93
CA GLN A 107 31.42 -6.76 1.16
C GLN A 107 30.33 -7.76 1.53
N ARG A 108 30.68 -9.04 1.73
CA ARG A 108 29.73 -10.08 2.18
C ARG A 108 29.18 -9.77 3.57
N SER A 109 30.03 -9.32 4.49
CA SER A 109 29.60 -8.92 5.84
C SER A 109 28.68 -7.70 5.81
N ARG A 110 28.98 -6.71 4.96
CA ARG A 110 28.09 -5.57 4.71
C ARG A 110 26.75 -6.01 4.12
N ALA A 111 26.76 -6.91 3.15
CA ALA A 111 25.54 -7.44 2.54
C ALA A 111 24.66 -8.17 3.56
N LEU A 112 25.25 -8.98 4.43
CA LEU A 112 24.52 -9.65 5.53
C LEU A 112 23.93 -8.66 6.54
N PHE A 113 24.68 -7.61 6.89
CA PHE A 113 24.16 -6.54 7.76
C PHE A 113 22.98 -5.82 7.13
N VAL A 114 23.11 -5.37 5.87
CA VAL A 114 22.05 -4.67 5.14
C VAL A 114 20.82 -5.57 4.97
N PHE A 115 21.03 -6.84 4.61
CA PHE A 115 19.97 -7.84 4.53
C PHE A 115 19.23 -7.98 5.86
N THR A 116 19.98 -8.18 6.96
CA THR A 116 19.40 -8.38 8.30
C THR A 116 18.62 -7.15 8.76
N LEU A 117 19.16 -5.96 8.53
CA LEU A 117 18.49 -4.71 8.88
C LEU A 117 17.21 -4.49 8.05
N ALA A 118 17.29 -4.65 6.73
CA ALA A 118 16.15 -4.46 5.83
C ALA A 118 15.05 -5.50 6.06
N LEU A 119 15.42 -6.77 6.27
CA LEU A 119 14.46 -7.82 6.59
C LEU A 119 13.83 -7.61 7.96
N GLY A 120 14.64 -7.26 8.97
CA GLY A 120 14.15 -6.96 10.32
C GLY A 120 13.15 -5.80 10.31
N LEU A 121 13.52 -4.67 9.69
CA LEU A 121 12.61 -3.52 9.53
C LEU A 121 11.37 -3.90 8.72
N GLY A 122 11.52 -4.76 7.71
CA GLY A 122 10.41 -5.26 6.91
C GLY A 122 9.41 -6.07 7.72
N LEU A 123 9.90 -6.95 8.59
CA LEU A 123 9.08 -7.78 9.46
C LEU A 123 8.39 -6.98 10.57
N THR A 124 9.06 -6.00 11.16
CA THR A 124 8.46 -5.11 12.18
C THR A 124 7.50 -4.09 11.59
N HIS A 125 7.67 -3.74 10.32
CA HIS A 125 6.75 -2.86 9.59
C HIS A 125 5.52 -3.61 9.07
N HIS A 126 5.72 -4.76 8.41
CA HIS A 126 4.65 -5.48 7.75
C HIS A 126 4.89 -7.00 7.76
N LEU A 127 4.26 -7.70 8.72
CA LEU A 127 4.50 -9.12 9.00
C LEU A 127 4.19 -10.06 7.84
N SER A 128 3.46 -9.64 6.80
CA SER A 128 3.28 -10.46 5.59
C SER A 128 4.61 -10.89 4.95
N LEU A 129 5.71 -10.16 5.20
CA LEU A 129 7.04 -10.55 4.71
C LEU A 129 7.60 -11.79 5.42
N ALA A 130 7.02 -12.26 6.53
CA ALA A 130 7.50 -13.41 7.30
C ALA A 130 7.67 -14.67 6.45
N PHE A 131 6.74 -14.93 5.53
CA PHE A 131 6.81 -16.12 4.67
C PHE A 131 7.90 -15.99 3.61
N MET A 132 8.03 -14.82 2.99
CA MET A 132 9.16 -14.55 2.08
C MET A 132 10.50 -14.61 2.85
N ALA A 133 10.53 -14.11 4.09
CA ALA A 133 11.70 -14.10 4.96
C ALA A 133 12.28 -15.49 5.21
N VAL A 134 11.44 -16.54 5.24
CA VAL A 134 11.92 -17.93 5.32
C VAL A 134 12.83 -18.25 4.13
N VAL A 135 12.40 -17.96 2.90
CA VAL A 135 13.21 -18.23 1.71
C VAL A 135 14.48 -17.38 1.72
N LEU A 136 14.37 -16.09 2.04
CA LEU A 136 15.51 -15.18 2.08
C LEU A 136 16.54 -15.58 3.15
N GLY A 137 16.08 -15.96 4.35
CA GLY A 137 16.93 -16.41 5.46
C GLY A 137 17.61 -17.75 5.18
N LEU A 138 16.89 -18.72 4.61
CA LEU A 138 17.47 -19.98 4.17
C LEU A 138 18.53 -19.76 3.08
N PHE A 139 18.29 -18.84 2.14
CA PHE A 139 19.28 -18.47 1.14
C PHE A 139 20.53 -17.83 1.78
N ALA A 140 20.35 -16.92 2.74
CA ALA A 140 21.47 -16.31 3.47
C ALA A 140 22.32 -17.34 4.22
N LEU A 141 21.68 -18.31 4.89
CA LEU A 141 22.37 -19.41 5.57
C LEU A 141 23.04 -20.37 4.60
N TRP A 142 22.48 -20.58 3.42
CA TRP A 142 23.11 -21.38 2.37
C TRP A 142 24.37 -20.70 1.83
N GLU A 143 24.31 -19.38 1.59
CA GLU A 143 25.47 -18.63 1.09
C GLU A 143 26.53 -18.39 2.16
N GLU A 144 26.16 -18.35 3.44
CA GLU A 144 27.09 -18.15 4.56
C GLU A 144 26.84 -19.12 5.75
N PRO A 145 27.15 -20.43 5.61
CA PRO A 145 26.92 -21.42 6.67
C PRO A 145 27.78 -21.20 7.91
N SER A 146 28.90 -20.47 7.77
CA SER A 146 29.79 -20.11 8.87
C SER A 146 29.09 -19.25 9.93
N LEU A 147 27.98 -18.57 9.60
CA LEU A 147 27.14 -17.86 10.58
C LEU A 147 26.66 -18.77 11.72
N LEU A 148 26.45 -20.06 11.44
CA LEU A 148 26.03 -21.04 12.45
C LEU A 148 27.20 -21.57 13.29
N ARG A 149 28.43 -21.48 12.77
CA ARG A 149 29.65 -22.04 13.40
C ARG A 149 30.50 -20.99 14.11
N GLU A 150 30.33 -19.72 13.75
CA GLU A 150 31.16 -18.60 14.22
C GLU A 150 30.30 -17.52 14.90
N PRO A 151 29.89 -17.72 16.17
CA PRO A 151 29.09 -16.73 16.91
C PRO A 151 29.74 -15.34 17.01
N ARG A 152 31.07 -15.26 16.83
CA ARG A 152 31.81 -13.99 16.76
C ARG A 152 31.33 -13.05 15.66
N ARG A 153 30.62 -13.56 14.65
CA ARG A 153 30.04 -12.77 13.54
C ARG A 153 28.66 -12.19 13.86
N TRP A 154 28.04 -12.59 14.98
CA TRP A 154 26.70 -12.17 15.36
C TRP A 154 26.56 -10.72 15.83
N PRO A 155 27.54 -10.09 16.52
CA PRO A 155 27.35 -8.74 17.04
C PRO A 155 26.81 -7.70 16.03
N PRO A 156 27.34 -7.57 14.80
CA PRO A 156 26.76 -6.64 13.82
C PRO A 156 25.34 -7.03 13.40
N LEU A 157 25.03 -8.33 13.30
CA LEU A 157 23.69 -8.79 12.93
C LEU A 157 22.68 -8.57 14.06
N LEU A 158 23.08 -8.81 15.31
CA LEU A 158 22.28 -8.51 16.50
C LEU A 158 22.04 -7.01 16.65
N ALA A 159 23.02 -6.17 16.31
CA ALA A 159 22.84 -4.72 16.25
C ALA A 159 21.80 -4.33 15.17
N ALA A 160 21.86 -4.94 13.98
CA ALA A 160 20.84 -4.72 12.94
C ALA A 160 19.44 -5.14 13.41
N VAL A 161 19.31 -6.29 14.08
CA VAL A 161 18.04 -6.74 14.67
C VAL A 161 17.56 -5.78 15.76
N ALA A 162 18.44 -5.34 16.65
CA ALA A 162 18.10 -4.39 17.70
C ALA A 162 17.56 -3.07 17.10
N ILE A 163 18.24 -2.53 16.08
CA ILE A 163 17.79 -1.33 15.35
C ILE A 163 16.41 -1.57 14.71
N ALA A 164 16.20 -2.72 14.09
CA ALA A 164 14.92 -3.07 13.47
C ALA A 164 13.74 -3.18 14.44
N LEU A 165 14.02 -3.50 15.72
CA LEU A 165 13.02 -3.60 16.79
C LEU A 165 12.71 -2.25 17.46
N LEU A 166 13.59 -1.23 17.34
CA LEU A 166 13.39 0.09 17.94
C LEU A 166 12.03 0.73 17.63
N PRO A 167 11.49 0.66 16.40
CA PRO A 167 10.17 1.23 16.11
C PRO A 167 9.07 0.65 16.99
N LEU A 168 9.17 -0.61 17.44
CA LEU A 168 8.13 -1.23 18.26
C LEU A 168 7.98 -0.57 19.63
N LEU A 169 9.00 0.15 20.13
CA LEU A 169 8.92 0.92 21.37
C LEU A 169 7.88 2.05 21.29
N TYR A 170 7.50 2.48 20.07
CA TYR A 170 6.42 3.45 19.87
C TYR A 170 5.06 2.92 20.32
N LEU A 171 4.83 1.61 20.23
CA LEU A 171 3.52 1.01 20.51
C LEU A 171 3.06 1.21 21.95
N PRO A 172 3.79 0.77 22.99
CA PRO A 172 3.37 0.96 24.38
C PRO A 172 3.34 2.43 24.81
N LEU A 173 4.11 3.31 24.15
CA LEU A 173 4.09 4.75 24.43
C LEU A 173 2.81 5.44 23.93
N ARG A 174 2.08 4.82 23.01
CA ARG A 174 0.94 5.44 22.31
C ARG A 174 -0.38 4.70 22.52
N GLU A 175 -0.35 3.45 22.96
CA GLU A 175 -1.55 2.66 23.25
C GLU A 175 -1.56 2.23 24.71
N PRO A 176 -2.22 2.98 25.61
CA PRO A 176 -2.30 2.66 27.03
C PRO A 176 -3.00 1.33 27.34
N SER A 177 -3.67 0.70 26.35
CA SER A 177 -4.25 -0.63 26.50
C SER A 177 -3.22 -1.75 26.43
N LEU A 178 -2.01 -1.52 25.90
CA LEU A 178 -0.92 -2.50 25.83
C LEU A 178 -0.20 -2.62 27.18
N ARG A 179 -0.90 -3.10 28.21
CA ARG A 179 -0.44 -3.10 29.60
C ARG A 179 0.44 -4.29 29.97
N THR A 180 0.32 -5.39 29.24
CA THR A 180 1.12 -6.60 29.46
C THR A 180 1.95 -6.96 28.23
N TRP A 181 3.00 -7.78 28.43
CA TRP A 181 3.76 -8.36 27.32
C TRP A 181 2.87 -9.20 26.38
N GLY A 182 1.83 -9.84 26.92
CA GLY A 182 0.87 -10.61 26.13
C GLY A 182 0.09 -9.71 25.17
N ASP A 183 -0.47 -8.61 25.68
CA ASP A 183 -1.21 -7.63 24.86
C ASP A 183 -0.32 -7.02 23.79
N PHE A 184 0.92 -6.64 24.17
CA PHE A 184 1.90 -6.09 23.26
C PHE A 184 2.21 -7.04 22.11
N TRP A 185 2.55 -8.31 22.38
CA TRP A 185 2.87 -9.26 21.31
C TRP A 185 1.65 -9.64 20.48
N HIS A 186 0.48 -9.77 21.10
CA HIS A 186 -0.77 -10.04 20.39
C HIS A 186 -1.07 -8.93 19.37
N TYR A 187 -0.85 -7.67 19.75
CA TYR A 187 -1.01 -6.51 18.89
C TYR A 187 0.10 -6.39 17.85
N ALA A 188 1.37 -6.39 18.27
CA ALA A 188 2.53 -6.16 17.40
C ALA A 188 2.70 -7.25 16.33
N LEU A 189 2.32 -8.50 16.64
CA LEU A 189 2.31 -9.61 15.68
C LEU A 189 0.97 -9.75 14.95
N ALA A 190 -0.01 -8.88 15.23
CA ALA A 190 -1.33 -8.92 14.63
C ALA A 190 -2.02 -10.30 14.75
N LEU A 191 -1.87 -10.96 15.91
CA LEU A 191 -2.32 -12.34 16.13
C LEU A 191 -3.85 -12.50 16.02
N GLY A 192 -4.62 -11.42 16.14
CA GLY A 192 -6.06 -11.42 15.87
C GLY A 192 -6.42 -11.86 14.43
N PHE A 193 -5.49 -11.73 13.48
CA PHE A 193 -5.69 -12.12 12.08
C PHE A 193 -5.10 -13.50 11.74
N GLN A 194 -4.63 -14.26 12.72
CA GLN A 194 -3.98 -15.56 12.47
C GLN A 194 -4.90 -16.55 11.72
N GLY A 195 -6.22 -16.48 11.95
CA GLY A 195 -7.21 -17.34 11.29
C GLY A 195 -7.50 -16.99 9.83
N ASP A 196 -6.99 -15.86 9.33
CA ASP A 196 -7.15 -15.47 7.93
C ASP A 196 -6.07 -16.10 7.03
N PHE A 197 -4.95 -16.56 7.61
CA PHE A 197 -3.94 -17.34 6.88
C PHE A 197 -4.44 -18.76 6.62
N PHE A 198 -4.11 -19.28 5.44
CA PHE A 198 -4.56 -20.62 5.02
C PHE A 198 -6.09 -20.80 5.07
N TYR A 199 -6.85 -19.71 4.94
CA TYR A 199 -8.31 -19.72 4.97
C TYR A 199 -8.89 -20.49 3.77
N PHE A 200 -8.30 -20.31 2.58
CA PHE A 200 -8.67 -21.06 1.38
C PHE A 200 -7.83 -22.35 1.26
N ASN A 201 -8.24 -23.39 1.99
CA ASN A 201 -7.47 -24.62 2.17
C ASN A 201 -7.94 -25.84 1.36
N THR A 202 -9.05 -25.74 0.62
CA THR A 202 -9.49 -26.82 -0.28
C THR A 202 -8.89 -26.67 -1.68
N ALA A 203 -8.70 -27.78 -2.39
CA ALA A 203 -8.14 -27.77 -3.75
C ALA A 203 -8.95 -26.89 -4.72
N ALA A 204 -10.29 -26.94 -4.64
CA ALA A 204 -11.18 -26.14 -5.49
C ALA A 204 -11.06 -24.63 -5.20
N GLN A 205 -11.04 -24.24 -3.92
CA GLN A 205 -10.84 -22.84 -3.53
C GLN A 205 -9.44 -22.35 -3.95
N LEU A 206 -8.40 -23.15 -3.70
CA LEU A 206 -7.04 -22.80 -4.06
C LEU A 206 -6.88 -22.62 -5.56
N ALA A 207 -7.45 -23.51 -6.39
CA ALA A 207 -7.42 -23.37 -7.84
C ALA A 207 -8.06 -22.05 -8.31
N LEU A 208 -9.21 -21.68 -7.73
CA LEU A 208 -9.84 -20.40 -8.01
C LEU A 208 -8.96 -19.21 -7.57
N ARG A 209 -8.38 -19.28 -6.37
CA ARG A 209 -7.50 -18.23 -5.84
C ARG A 209 -6.22 -18.07 -6.68
N LEU A 210 -5.61 -19.16 -7.12
CA LEU A 210 -4.44 -19.12 -8.01
C LEU A 210 -4.80 -18.52 -9.38
N ARG A 211 -6.00 -18.81 -9.92
CA ARG A 211 -6.49 -18.13 -11.11
C ARG A 211 -6.66 -16.62 -10.89
N ILE A 212 -7.15 -16.21 -9.73
CA ILE A 212 -7.21 -14.78 -9.35
C ILE A 212 -5.80 -14.19 -9.27
N MET A 213 -4.82 -14.88 -8.69
CA MET A 213 -3.42 -14.39 -8.66
C MET A 213 -2.87 -14.20 -10.08
N GLY A 214 -3.17 -15.13 -11.00
CA GLY A 214 -2.83 -15.00 -12.42
C GLY A 214 -3.48 -13.78 -13.07
N ASN A 215 -4.77 -13.55 -12.83
CA ASN A 215 -5.49 -12.36 -13.31
C ASN A 215 -4.90 -11.07 -12.74
N ILE A 216 -4.50 -11.06 -11.46
CA ILE A 216 -3.85 -9.91 -10.84
C ILE A 216 -2.51 -9.63 -11.54
N LEU A 217 -1.68 -10.65 -11.78
CA LEU A 217 -0.41 -10.47 -12.50
C LEU A 217 -0.63 -9.93 -13.91
N LEU A 218 -1.62 -10.44 -14.65
CA LEU A 218 -2.00 -9.95 -15.98
C LEU A 218 -2.54 -8.51 -15.95
N PHE A 219 -3.10 -8.08 -14.82
CA PHE A 219 -3.52 -6.69 -14.60
C PHE A 219 -2.34 -5.77 -14.28
N GLN A 220 -1.27 -6.28 -13.66
CA GLN A 220 -0.06 -5.51 -13.36
C GLN A 220 0.88 -5.38 -14.56
N PHE A 221 0.99 -6.45 -15.35
CA PHE A 221 2.04 -6.62 -16.35
C PHE A 221 1.45 -7.15 -17.65
N ASN A 222 1.95 -6.62 -18.78
CA ASN A 222 1.60 -7.13 -20.09
C ASN A 222 1.89 -8.65 -20.19
N PRO A 223 1.06 -9.47 -20.85
CA PRO A 223 1.32 -10.90 -21.00
C PRO A 223 2.71 -11.25 -21.56
N LEU A 224 3.20 -10.49 -22.55
CA LEU A 224 4.55 -10.69 -23.12
C LEU A 224 5.66 -10.42 -22.09
N LEU A 225 5.44 -9.43 -21.23
CA LEU A 225 6.34 -9.08 -20.15
C LEU A 225 6.41 -10.18 -19.09
N LEU A 226 5.26 -10.72 -18.70
CA LEU A 226 5.19 -11.86 -17.78
C LEU A 226 5.87 -13.10 -18.38
N LEU A 227 5.65 -13.39 -19.65
CA LEU A 227 6.34 -14.50 -20.33
C LEU A 227 7.86 -14.29 -20.33
N ALA A 228 8.33 -13.06 -20.54
CA ALA A 228 9.76 -12.74 -20.45
C ALA A 228 10.31 -12.92 -19.03
N MET A 229 9.55 -12.53 -17.99
CA MET A 229 9.91 -12.78 -16.58
C MET A 229 10.01 -14.27 -16.27
N LEU A 230 9.02 -15.06 -16.68
CA LEU A 230 9.00 -16.52 -16.49
C LEU A 230 10.13 -17.21 -17.25
N ALA A 231 10.38 -16.83 -18.50
CA ALA A 231 11.49 -17.35 -19.29
C ALA A 231 12.85 -16.98 -18.68
N GLY A 232 12.99 -15.75 -18.17
CA GLY A 232 14.18 -15.29 -17.45
C GLY A 232 14.45 -16.11 -16.19
N LEU A 233 13.43 -16.36 -15.38
CA LEU A 233 13.50 -17.22 -14.19
C LEU A 233 13.79 -18.68 -14.55
N ALA A 234 13.16 -19.24 -15.58
CA ALA A 234 13.41 -20.61 -16.04
C ALA A 234 14.87 -20.77 -16.50
N ARG A 235 15.36 -19.82 -17.31
CA ARG A 235 16.78 -19.78 -17.73
C ARG A 235 17.72 -19.64 -16.54
N MET A 236 17.36 -18.83 -15.55
CA MET A 236 18.11 -18.71 -14.31
C MET A 236 18.11 -20.03 -13.54
N GLY A 237 17.02 -20.81 -13.58
CA GLY A 237 16.94 -22.15 -12.98
C GLY A 237 18.00 -23.10 -13.54
N TRP A 238 18.26 -23.04 -14.85
CA TRP A 238 19.30 -23.86 -15.47
C TRP A 238 20.72 -23.34 -15.26
N GLN A 239 20.93 -22.02 -15.22
CA GLN A 239 22.28 -21.43 -15.21
C GLN A 239 22.77 -21.03 -13.81
N ARG A 240 21.87 -20.62 -12.94
CA ARG A 240 22.12 -20.05 -11.62
C ARG A 240 21.01 -20.49 -10.65
N PRO A 241 20.87 -21.80 -10.37
CA PRO A 241 19.72 -22.36 -9.65
C PRO A 241 19.51 -21.73 -8.26
N ARG A 242 20.59 -21.31 -7.59
CA ARG A 242 20.51 -20.63 -6.30
C ARG A 242 19.76 -19.29 -6.42
N LEU A 243 20.10 -18.47 -7.41
CA LEU A 243 19.40 -17.20 -7.64
C LEU A 243 17.96 -17.42 -8.13
N ALA A 244 17.72 -18.49 -8.89
CA ALA A 244 16.37 -18.87 -9.27
C ALA A 244 15.51 -19.28 -8.06
N LEU A 245 16.09 -19.98 -7.09
CA LEU A 245 15.43 -20.29 -5.82
C LEU A 245 15.18 -19.02 -5.01
N LEU A 246 16.16 -18.11 -4.94
CA LEU A 246 16.00 -16.82 -4.27
C LEU A 246 14.83 -16.03 -4.85
N LEU A 247 14.81 -15.80 -6.16
CA LEU A 247 13.80 -14.92 -6.78
C LEU A 247 12.48 -15.65 -7.03
N GLY A 248 12.54 -16.81 -7.68
CA GLY A 248 11.37 -17.62 -8.02
C GLY A 248 10.74 -18.31 -6.80
N GLY A 249 11.56 -18.82 -5.87
CA GLY A 249 11.06 -19.40 -4.62
C GLY A 249 10.40 -18.37 -3.71
N SER A 250 11.01 -17.18 -3.54
CA SER A 250 10.39 -16.08 -2.81
C SER A 250 9.09 -15.62 -3.46
N ALA A 251 9.04 -15.50 -4.79
CA ALA A 251 7.83 -15.17 -5.53
C ALA A 251 6.72 -16.21 -5.31
N ALA A 252 7.05 -17.49 -5.43
CA ALA A 252 6.11 -18.60 -5.31
C ALA A 252 5.54 -18.72 -3.89
N VAL A 253 6.38 -18.68 -2.86
CA VAL A 253 5.94 -18.77 -1.46
C VAL A 253 5.05 -17.58 -1.10
N HIS A 254 5.46 -16.36 -1.44
CA HIS A 254 4.67 -15.17 -1.10
C HIS A 254 3.34 -15.13 -1.86
N LEU A 255 3.34 -15.49 -3.16
CA LEU A 255 2.12 -15.60 -3.95
C LEU A 255 1.17 -16.65 -3.39
N PHE A 256 1.68 -17.82 -3.01
CA PHE A 256 0.88 -18.89 -2.41
C PHE A 256 0.21 -18.43 -1.10
N ILE A 257 0.96 -17.75 -0.24
CA ILE A 257 0.40 -17.22 1.01
C ILE A 257 -0.69 -16.18 0.72
N VAL A 258 -0.47 -15.25 -0.20
CA VAL A 258 -1.51 -14.27 -0.57
C VAL A 258 -2.73 -14.95 -1.22
N ALA A 259 -2.53 -16.01 -2.01
CA ALA A 259 -3.61 -16.80 -2.59
C ALA A 259 -4.49 -17.44 -1.50
N THR A 260 -3.88 -17.91 -0.42
CA THR A 260 -4.56 -18.59 0.69
C THR A 260 -5.07 -17.65 1.78
N TYR A 261 -4.63 -16.40 1.79
CA TYR A 261 -4.99 -15.39 2.77
C TYR A 261 -6.36 -14.75 2.47
N ARG A 262 -7.21 -14.62 3.50
CA ARG A 262 -8.51 -13.92 3.44
C ARG A 262 -8.37 -12.40 3.49
N ALA A 263 -7.49 -11.84 2.66
CA ALA A 263 -7.33 -10.39 2.56
C ALA A 263 -8.35 -9.75 1.60
N PRO A 264 -8.95 -8.59 1.97
CA PRO A 264 -9.71 -7.77 1.03
C PRO A 264 -8.82 -7.10 -0.04
N GLN A 265 -7.52 -6.92 0.23
CA GLN A 265 -6.55 -6.15 -0.57
C GLN A 265 -5.43 -7.03 -1.16
N ALA A 266 -5.79 -8.17 -1.77
CA ALA A 266 -4.80 -9.15 -2.23
C ALA A 266 -3.77 -8.57 -3.23
N VAL A 267 -4.17 -7.58 -4.02
CA VAL A 267 -3.33 -6.97 -5.06
C VAL A 267 -2.14 -6.23 -4.44
N GLU A 268 -2.35 -5.50 -3.35
CA GLU A 268 -1.34 -4.74 -2.63
C GLU A 268 -0.42 -5.65 -1.80
N TYR A 269 -0.91 -6.82 -1.37
CA TYR A 269 -0.08 -7.80 -0.64
C TYR A 269 0.96 -8.49 -1.54
N LEU A 270 0.73 -8.50 -2.86
CA LEU A 270 1.65 -9.05 -3.86
C LEU A 270 2.79 -8.11 -4.24
N LEU A 271 2.87 -6.89 -3.70
CA LEU A 271 3.93 -5.94 -4.02
C LEU A 271 5.36 -6.53 -3.87
N PRO A 272 5.67 -7.31 -2.80
CA PRO A 272 6.96 -8.00 -2.70
C PRO A 272 7.20 -9.01 -3.83
N THR A 273 6.16 -9.73 -4.27
CA THR A 273 6.22 -10.64 -5.42
C THR A 273 6.54 -9.90 -6.70
N TYR A 274 5.92 -8.74 -6.94
CA TYR A 274 6.21 -7.91 -8.12
C TYR A 274 7.68 -7.51 -8.17
N VAL A 275 8.25 -7.08 -7.03
CA VAL A 275 9.67 -6.72 -6.89
C VAL A 275 10.59 -7.88 -7.29
N VAL A 276 10.39 -9.09 -6.75
CA VAL A 276 11.28 -10.22 -7.07
C VAL A 276 11.10 -10.74 -8.50
N LEU A 277 9.89 -10.65 -9.07
CA LEU A 277 9.63 -11.05 -10.45
C LEU A 277 10.34 -10.13 -11.46
N VAL A 278 10.30 -8.81 -11.27
CA VAL A 278 10.99 -7.86 -12.17
C VAL A 278 12.51 -7.93 -12.04
N ILE A 279 13.05 -8.28 -10.86
CA ILE A 279 14.49 -8.55 -10.70
C ILE A 279 14.85 -9.88 -11.38
N GLY A 280 13.96 -10.86 -11.30
CA GLY A 280 14.11 -12.20 -11.89
C GLY A 280 13.98 -12.25 -13.41
N SER A 281 13.36 -11.24 -14.03
CA SER A 281 13.40 -11.08 -15.49
C SER A 281 14.82 -10.79 -15.95
N ARG A 282 15.57 -11.86 -16.23
CA ARG A 282 16.71 -11.77 -17.13
C ARG A 282 16.15 -11.46 -18.51
N TRP A 283 15.98 -10.18 -18.82
CA TRP A 283 15.66 -9.76 -20.18
C TRP A 283 16.67 -10.41 -21.11
N PRO A 284 16.26 -10.98 -22.27
CA PRO A 284 17.15 -11.67 -23.20
C PRO A 284 18.24 -10.75 -23.84
N LEU A 285 18.43 -9.55 -23.30
CA LEU A 285 19.34 -8.52 -23.72
C LEU A 285 20.74 -8.71 -23.10
N GLY A 286 21.45 -9.74 -23.55
CA GLY A 286 22.89 -9.86 -23.32
C GLY A 286 23.36 -11.30 -23.14
N GLY A 287 23.81 -11.91 -24.24
CA GLY A 287 24.56 -13.15 -24.19
C GLY A 287 25.81 -12.98 -23.32
N GLN A 288 25.99 -13.89 -22.37
CA GLN A 288 27.33 -14.17 -21.86
C GLN A 288 28.03 -14.99 -22.93
N GLY A 289 29.01 -14.40 -23.59
CA GLY A 289 29.86 -15.10 -24.57
C GLY A 289 30.04 -14.35 -25.88
N ALA A 290 30.68 -13.18 -25.83
CA ALA A 290 31.51 -12.71 -26.93
C ALA A 290 32.59 -11.83 -26.31
N GLY A 291 33.84 -12.21 -26.56
CA GLY A 291 35.00 -11.51 -26.03
C GLY A 291 34.96 -10.02 -26.34
N GLU A 292 35.64 -9.27 -25.50
CA GLU A 292 36.17 -7.96 -25.83
C GLU A 292 36.98 -8.06 -27.13
N GLN A 293 36.33 -7.84 -28.28
CA GLN A 293 36.94 -7.37 -29.54
C GLN A 293 35.87 -7.40 -30.65
N GLY A 294 35.44 -6.21 -31.09
CA GLY A 294 34.74 -6.04 -32.38
C GLY A 294 33.33 -5.43 -32.28
N GLY A 295 33.24 -4.12 -32.50
CA GLY A 295 32.00 -3.47 -32.93
C GLY A 295 31.11 -2.86 -31.83
N ARG A 296 31.54 -1.74 -31.24
CA ARG A 296 30.73 -0.89 -30.34
C ARG A 296 29.43 -0.34 -30.96
N GLY A 297 29.17 -0.53 -32.25
CA GLY A 297 28.02 0.06 -32.96
C GLY A 297 26.75 -0.81 -33.05
N ALA A 298 26.85 -2.12 -33.28
CA ALA A 298 25.67 -2.95 -33.64
C ALA A 298 24.88 -3.49 -32.43
N GLY A 299 25.57 -3.72 -31.31
CA GLY A 299 24.94 -4.17 -30.06
C GLY A 299 24.04 -3.10 -29.47
N GLU A 300 24.54 -1.87 -29.35
CA GLU A 300 23.78 -0.75 -28.79
C GLU A 300 22.50 -0.47 -29.59
N THR A 301 22.54 -0.44 -30.92
CA THR A 301 21.35 -0.22 -31.74
C THR A 301 20.30 -1.32 -31.55
N THR A 302 20.71 -2.58 -31.41
CA THR A 302 19.79 -3.70 -31.12
C THR A 302 19.19 -3.58 -29.71
N TYR A 303 19.98 -3.15 -28.72
CA TYR A 303 19.50 -2.83 -27.37
C TYR A 303 18.54 -1.65 -27.36
N TYR A 304 18.83 -0.59 -28.11
CA TYR A 304 17.93 0.55 -28.30
C TYR A 304 16.66 0.11 -29.01
N SER A 305 16.70 -0.68 -30.08
CA SER A 305 15.49 -1.14 -30.79
C SER A 305 14.63 -2.07 -29.93
N LEU A 306 15.23 -2.97 -29.15
CA LEU A 306 14.48 -3.85 -28.23
C LEU A 306 13.99 -3.12 -26.98
N PHE A 307 14.77 -2.19 -26.44
CA PHE A 307 14.34 -1.28 -25.38
C PHE A 307 13.19 -0.41 -25.87
N THR A 308 13.32 0.22 -27.04
CA THR A 308 12.29 1.05 -27.65
C THR A 308 11.07 0.20 -27.99
N PHE A 309 11.21 -1.04 -28.47
CA PHE A 309 10.09 -1.96 -28.72
C PHE A 309 9.39 -2.39 -27.43
N HIS A 310 10.11 -2.73 -26.36
CA HIS A 310 9.51 -3.10 -25.07
C HIS A 310 8.94 -1.90 -24.33
N PHE A 311 9.62 -0.76 -24.36
CA PHE A 311 9.13 0.54 -23.87
C PHE A 311 7.91 0.98 -24.68
N SER A 312 7.91 0.74 -25.99
CA SER A 312 6.74 0.93 -26.84
C SER A 312 5.63 -0.04 -26.46
N LEU A 313 5.89 -1.32 -26.17
CA LEU A 313 4.86 -2.25 -25.68
C LEU A 313 4.34 -1.90 -24.27
N LEU A 314 5.18 -1.30 -23.43
CA LEU A 314 4.80 -0.72 -22.13
C LEU A 314 3.94 0.56 -22.29
N THR A 315 4.02 1.25 -23.43
CA THR A 315 3.30 2.51 -23.71
C THR A 315 2.17 2.39 -24.74
N LEU A 316 2.12 1.31 -25.56
CA LEU A 316 1.21 1.14 -26.70
C LEU A 316 0.04 0.17 -26.44
N HIS A 317 -0.01 -0.55 -25.32
CA HIS A 317 -1.27 -1.20 -24.91
C HIS A 317 -2.01 -0.33 -23.88
N PRO A 318 -3.23 0.14 -24.19
CA PRO A 318 -4.00 1.00 -23.28
C PRO A 318 -4.55 0.14 -22.10
N PRO A 319 -4.98 0.77 -20.99
CA PRO A 319 -5.65 2.05 -20.95
C PRO A 319 -4.61 3.17 -21.10
N PRO A 320 -4.96 4.25 -21.79
CA PRO A 320 -4.04 5.32 -22.15
C PRO A 320 -3.23 5.67 -20.91
N CYS A 321 -1.91 5.82 -21.10
CA CYS A 321 -0.98 6.47 -20.20
C CYS A 321 -1.72 6.97 -18.96
N PRO A 322 -1.69 6.26 -17.83
CA PRO A 322 -2.49 6.64 -16.67
C PRO A 322 -2.26 8.11 -16.34
N ILE A 323 -1.04 8.59 -16.52
CA ILE A 323 -0.71 10.01 -16.45
C ILE A 323 -1.59 10.85 -17.38
N CYS A 324 -1.80 10.55 -18.67
CA CYS A 324 -2.66 11.34 -19.58
C CYS A 324 -4.17 11.13 -19.41
N ARG A 325 -4.64 9.92 -19.05
CA ARG A 325 -6.08 9.66 -18.80
C ARG A 325 -6.52 10.19 -17.43
N TYR A 326 -5.64 10.12 -16.46
CA TYR A 326 -5.84 10.59 -15.10
C TYR A 326 -5.20 11.95 -14.86
N LEU A 327 -4.48 12.61 -15.78
CA LEU A 327 -4.02 14.00 -15.62
C LEU A 327 -5.18 14.95 -15.26
N PRO A 328 -6.36 14.83 -15.91
CA PRO A 328 -7.56 15.55 -15.47
C PRO A 328 -8.05 15.11 -14.08
N GLN A 329 -7.89 13.84 -13.72
CA GLN A 329 -8.29 13.27 -12.41
C GLN A 329 -7.24 13.50 -11.30
N HIS A 330 -5.97 13.76 -11.61
CA HIS A 330 -4.90 14.09 -10.69
C HIS A 330 -5.01 15.55 -10.26
N GLY A 331 -5.56 16.42 -11.12
CA GLY A 331 -6.11 17.72 -10.69
C GLY A 331 -7.30 17.57 -9.71
N VAL A 332 -8.03 16.45 -9.77
CA VAL A 332 -9.14 16.11 -8.85
C VAL A 332 -8.65 15.36 -7.59
N VAL A 333 -7.53 14.64 -7.63
CA VAL A 333 -6.87 14.00 -6.47
C VAL A 333 -6.02 15.01 -5.69
N ALA A 334 -5.38 15.97 -6.37
CA ALA A 334 -4.95 17.23 -5.74
C ALA A 334 -6.15 18.03 -5.20
N GLY A 335 -7.33 17.79 -5.77
CA GLY A 335 -8.63 18.21 -5.24
C GLY A 335 -9.19 17.36 -4.10
N GLY A 336 -8.45 16.38 -3.55
CA GLY A 336 -8.81 15.76 -2.27
C GLY A 336 -8.88 16.79 -1.13
N GLU A 337 -8.00 17.80 -1.19
CA GLU A 337 -8.07 19.02 -0.36
C GLU A 337 -9.35 19.83 -0.63
N ARG A 338 -9.89 19.80 -1.87
CA ARG A 338 -11.18 20.44 -2.22
C ARG A 338 -12.40 19.58 -1.89
N TYR A 339 -12.32 18.26 -1.82
CA TYR A 339 -13.43 17.42 -1.37
C TYR A 339 -13.57 17.46 0.16
N ALA A 340 -12.45 17.48 0.87
CA ALA A 340 -12.45 17.70 2.31
C ALA A 340 -12.81 19.16 2.64
N GLY A 341 -12.26 20.14 1.91
CA GLY A 341 -12.61 21.56 2.04
C GLY A 341 -14.02 21.93 1.55
N GLY A 342 -14.55 21.24 0.54
CA GLY A 342 -15.91 21.46 0.02
C GLY A 342 -16.97 20.73 0.83
N GLY A 343 -16.66 19.54 1.37
CA GLY A 343 -17.51 18.82 2.30
C GLY A 343 -17.57 19.48 3.68
N ALA A 344 -16.41 19.88 4.23
CA ALA A 344 -16.28 20.49 5.56
C ALA A 344 -16.49 22.02 5.58
N GLY A 345 -16.12 22.73 4.52
CA GLY A 345 -16.22 24.19 4.44
C GLY A 345 -17.62 24.70 4.12
N ASP A 346 -18.48 23.88 3.50
CA ASP A 346 -19.85 24.28 3.13
C ASP A 346 -20.91 23.79 4.13
N PHE A 347 -20.52 23.26 5.30
CA PHE A 347 -21.53 23.13 6.35
C PHE A 347 -21.80 24.52 6.94
N GLY A 348 -22.70 25.28 6.31
CA GLY A 348 -23.16 26.59 6.79
C GLY A 348 -23.70 26.54 8.23
N GLY A 349 -24.07 27.71 8.78
CA GLY A 349 -24.40 27.91 10.21
C GLY A 349 -25.48 26.98 10.81
N ARG A 350 -26.19 26.20 9.99
CA ARG A 350 -27.15 25.17 10.41
C ARG A 350 -26.53 23.90 11.00
N THR A 351 -25.23 23.67 10.84
CA THR A 351 -24.55 22.42 11.28
C THR A 351 -23.65 22.61 12.49
N ARG A 352 -23.78 23.74 13.19
CA ARG A 352 -22.93 24.04 14.35
C ARG A 352 -23.15 22.98 15.43
N GLY A 353 -22.07 22.34 15.87
CA GLY A 353 -22.16 21.29 16.90
C GLY A 353 -22.75 19.96 16.43
N ALA A 354 -22.93 19.73 15.12
CA ALA A 354 -23.56 18.52 14.60
C ALA A 354 -22.70 17.25 14.81
N ALA A 355 -23.36 16.11 14.92
CA ALA A 355 -22.75 14.79 14.72
C ALA A 355 -22.72 14.45 13.22
N VAL A 356 -21.55 14.17 12.69
CA VAL A 356 -21.34 13.68 11.33
C VAL A 356 -21.07 12.19 11.41
N LEU A 357 -22.11 11.41 11.08
CA LEU A 357 -22.03 9.96 10.96
C LEU A 357 -21.50 9.62 9.56
N ALA A 358 -20.36 8.96 9.52
CA ALA A 358 -19.62 8.70 8.30
C ALA A 358 -19.16 7.24 8.21
N ASP A 359 -19.18 6.68 7.00
CA ASP A 359 -18.40 5.48 6.71
C ASP A 359 -16.90 5.83 6.62
N TRP A 360 -16.05 4.81 6.43
CA TRP A 360 -14.60 4.97 6.46
C TRP A 360 -14.08 5.94 5.40
N HIS A 361 -14.72 6.01 4.23
CA HIS A 361 -14.29 6.86 3.13
C HIS A 361 -14.41 8.36 3.48
N TRP A 362 -15.39 8.72 4.30
CA TRP A 362 -15.64 10.09 4.72
C TRP A 362 -15.07 10.42 6.09
N ALA A 363 -15.04 9.46 7.01
CA ALA A 363 -14.52 9.68 8.36
C ALA A 363 -13.04 10.09 8.32
N THR A 364 -12.21 9.43 7.52
CA THR A 364 -10.76 9.69 7.53
C THR A 364 -10.36 11.08 6.98
N PRO A 365 -10.89 11.59 5.85
CA PRO A 365 -10.60 12.95 5.42
C PRO A 365 -11.18 14.01 6.37
N LEU A 366 -12.37 13.76 6.94
CA LEU A 366 -12.98 14.68 7.92
C LEU A 366 -12.12 14.79 9.18
N TRP A 367 -11.66 13.66 9.74
CA TRP A 367 -10.73 13.68 10.87
C TRP A 367 -9.42 14.38 10.54
N TYR A 368 -8.89 14.22 9.32
CA TYR A 368 -7.70 14.97 8.89
C TYR A 368 -7.95 16.49 8.91
N THR A 369 -9.03 16.96 8.28
CA THR A 369 -9.35 18.40 8.28
C THR A 369 -9.55 18.95 9.69
N GLN A 370 -10.16 18.17 10.58
CA GLN A 370 -10.41 18.60 11.95
C GLN A 370 -9.15 18.58 12.82
N GLN A 371 -8.40 17.47 12.82
CA GLN A 371 -7.32 17.22 13.77
C GLN A 371 -5.98 17.80 13.29
N VAL A 372 -5.79 17.94 11.98
CA VAL A 372 -4.54 18.44 11.38
C VAL A 372 -4.69 19.86 10.90
N GLU A 373 -5.77 20.19 10.20
CA GLU A 373 -5.99 21.55 9.64
C GLU A 373 -6.79 22.46 10.58
N GLY A 374 -7.27 21.94 11.72
CA GLY A 374 -8.01 22.72 12.73
C GLY A 374 -9.40 23.17 12.27
N GLN A 375 -9.93 22.59 11.20
CA GLN A 375 -11.22 22.99 10.62
C GLN A 375 -12.38 22.34 11.38
N ARG A 376 -13.42 23.12 11.68
CA ARG A 376 -14.67 22.62 12.31
C ARG A 376 -14.45 21.77 13.57
N PRO A 377 -13.72 22.28 14.59
CA PRO A 377 -13.56 21.58 15.86
C PRO A 377 -14.87 21.42 16.64
N ASP A 378 -15.94 22.12 16.22
CA ASP A 378 -17.28 22.00 16.80
C ASP A 378 -18.02 20.70 16.40
N LEU A 379 -17.61 20.05 15.31
CA LEU A 379 -18.29 18.84 14.81
C LEU A 379 -17.85 17.59 15.57
N LEU A 380 -18.80 16.68 15.83
CA LEU A 380 -18.49 15.33 16.29
C LEU A 380 -18.47 14.38 15.09
N ILE A 381 -17.29 13.94 14.65
CA ILE A 381 -17.16 13.00 13.52
C ILE A 381 -17.10 11.58 14.06
N GLU A 382 -18.12 10.77 13.75
CA GLU A 382 -18.24 9.39 14.20
C GLU A 382 -18.20 8.42 13.01
N PHE A 383 -17.26 7.45 13.09
CA PHE A 383 -17.20 6.36 12.12
C PHE A 383 -18.21 5.27 12.46
N VAL A 384 -19.12 5.01 11.52
CA VAL A 384 -20.16 3.99 11.65
C VAL A 384 -19.67 2.66 11.06
N TYR A 385 -19.34 1.71 11.93
CA TYR A 385 -18.93 0.35 11.57
C TYR A 385 -20.03 -0.67 11.90
N PRO A 386 -20.11 -1.78 11.14
CA PRO A 386 -21.12 -2.80 11.35
C PRO A 386 -20.91 -3.51 12.70
N GLN A 387 -21.95 -3.48 13.51
CA GLN A 387 -22.06 -4.19 14.79
C GLN A 387 -23.17 -5.24 14.76
N THR A 388 -24.16 -5.03 13.90
CA THR A 388 -25.27 -5.96 13.70
C THR A 388 -25.26 -6.55 12.29
N ALA A 389 -26.10 -7.57 12.07
CA ALA A 389 -26.27 -8.17 10.75
C ALA A 389 -26.93 -7.20 9.75
N ASP A 390 -27.73 -6.26 10.25
CA ASP A 390 -28.33 -5.19 9.47
C ASP A 390 -27.54 -3.89 9.66
N TYR A 391 -26.62 -3.61 8.74
CA TYR A 391 -25.82 -2.40 8.80
C TYR A 391 -26.68 -1.12 8.85
N SER A 392 -27.89 -1.12 8.27
CA SER A 392 -28.75 0.06 8.32
C SER A 392 -29.27 0.36 9.73
N ALA A 393 -29.45 -0.67 10.56
CA ALA A 393 -29.84 -0.54 11.96
C ALA A 393 -28.71 0.10 12.80
N ASP A 394 -27.44 -0.23 12.51
CA ASP A 394 -26.28 0.37 13.19
C ASP A 394 -26.15 1.87 12.94
N TRP A 395 -26.58 2.33 11.76
CA TRP A 395 -26.66 3.76 11.46
C TRP A 395 -27.88 4.38 12.14
N LEU A 396 -29.04 3.75 12.02
CA LEU A 396 -30.30 4.27 12.56
C LEU A 396 -30.22 4.49 14.08
N GLY A 397 -29.72 3.51 14.83
CA GLY A 397 -29.59 3.62 16.28
C GLY A 397 -28.68 4.77 16.72
N ARG A 398 -27.59 5.04 15.97
CA ARG A 398 -26.72 6.20 16.23
C ARG A 398 -27.40 7.52 15.90
N ILE A 399 -28.15 7.58 14.79
CA ILE A 399 -28.92 8.77 14.41
C ILE A 399 -29.93 9.10 15.52
N GLU A 400 -30.71 8.11 15.95
CA GLU A 400 -31.73 8.27 17.00
C GLU A 400 -31.11 8.70 18.33
N SER A 401 -29.97 8.11 18.72
CA SER A 401 -29.24 8.50 19.94
C SER A 401 -28.83 9.97 19.92
N HIS A 402 -28.19 10.43 18.84
CA HIS A 402 -27.75 11.83 18.75
C HIS A 402 -28.93 12.81 18.66
N LEU A 403 -30.00 12.43 17.98
CA LEU A 403 -31.22 13.25 17.92
C LEU A 403 -31.90 13.35 19.29
N ALA A 404 -31.93 12.26 20.06
CA ALA A 404 -32.45 12.25 21.43
C ALA A 404 -31.64 13.16 22.36
N ASP A 405 -30.32 13.26 22.15
CA ASP A 405 -29.43 14.20 22.86
C ASP A 405 -29.57 15.67 22.36
N GLY A 406 -30.50 15.93 21.43
CA GLY A 406 -30.73 17.27 20.86
C GLY A 406 -29.64 17.72 19.87
N ARG A 407 -28.75 16.82 19.45
CA ARG A 407 -27.66 17.14 18.52
C ARG A 407 -28.14 17.02 17.07
N PRO A 408 -27.87 18.02 16.20
CA PRO A 408 -28.11 17.88 14.76
C PRO A 408 -27.27 16.75 14.17
N VAL A 409 -27.82 15.98 13.23
CA VAL A 409 -27.13 14.84 12.62
C VAL A 409 -26.96 15.04 11.11
N VAL A 410 -25.77 14.73 10.62
CA VAL A 410 -25.43 14.62 9.20
C VAL A 410 -24.99 13.18 8.94
N ALA A 411 -25.61 12.51 7.99
CA ALA A 411 -25.24 11.14 7.60
C ALA A 411 -24.69 11.11 6.16
N THR A 412 -23.59 10.39 5.95
CA THR A 412 -23.01 10.22 4.59
C THR A 412 -23.68 9.12 3.78
N HIS A 413 -24.48 8.27 4.43
CA HIS A 413 -25.28 7.22 3.81
C HIS A 413 -26.76 7.42 4.10
N ILE A 414 -27.59 6.99 3.16
CA ILE A 414 -29.04 6.84 3.34
C ILE A 414 -29.43 5.40 3.13
N PHE A 415 -30.25 4.91 4.06
CA PHE A 415 -30.97 3.66 3.90
C PHE A 415 -32.47 3.91 3.80
N PRO A 416 -33.24 3.04 3.12
CA PRO A 416 -34.70 3.11 3.08
C PRO A 416 -35.34 3.15 4.48
N ALA A 417 -34.68 2.54 5.48
CA ALA A 417 -35.11 2.54 6.88
C ALA A 417 -35.28 3.96 7.47
N TYR A 418 -34.62 4.97 6.90
CA TYR A 418 -34.66 6.34 7.40
C TYR A 418 -35.97 7.07 7.08
N ALA A 419 -36.81 6.51 6.20
CA ALA A 419 -38.08 7.12 5.81
C ALA A 419 -39.06 7.32 6.99
N ASN A 420 -38.84 6.64 8.12
CA ASN A 420 -39.66 6.75 9.32
C ASN A 420 -39.04 7.62 10.42
N LEU A 421 -37.88 8.24 10.18
CA LEU A 421 -37.24 9.11 11.15
C LEU A 421 -38.05 10.39 11.39
N ALA A 422 -38.14 10.79 12.66
CA ALA A 422 -38.62 12.09 13.09
C ALA A 422 -37.47 12.82 13.82
N PRO A 423 -36.90 13.90 13.25
CA PRO A 423 -37.31 14.60 12.04
C PRO A 423 -36.94 13.86 10.75
N GLN A 424 -37.70 14.12 9.67
CA GLN A 424 -37.44 13.53 8.35
C GLN A 424 -36.09 14.03 7.77
N PRO A 425 -35.32 13.17 7.09
CA PRO A 425 -34.06 13.58 6.47
C PRO A 425 -34.25 14.62 5.38
N THR A 426 -33.45 15.69 5.38
CA THR A 426 -33.53 16.74 4.37
C THR A 426 -32.36 16.72 3.38
N PRO A 427 -32.63 16.61 2.07
CA PRO A 427 -31.92 17.23 0.97
C PRO A 427 -30.71 18.12 1.23
N ARG A 428 -29.44 17.71 1.15
CA ARG A 428 -28.43 18.75 0.82
C ARG A 428 -28.52 19.04 -0.67
N ARG A 429 -28.87 20.29 -1.05
CA ARG A 429 -28.84 20.71 -2.47
C ARG A 429 -27.42 20.53 -3.02
N SER A 430 -27.33 19.87 -4.17
CA SER A 430 -26.09 19.51 -4.88
C SER A 430 -25.40 20.67 -5.60
N ASP A 431 -25.88 21.90 -5.45
CA ASP A 431 -25.46 23.06 -6.26
C ASP A 431 -24.01 23.53 -5.99
N SER A 432 -23.30 22.92 -5.03
CA SER A 432 -21.91 23.20 -4.69
C SER A 432 -20.89 22.15 -5.20
N LEU A 433 -21.33 21.09 -5.90
CA LEU A 433 -20.43 20.14 -6.56
C LEU A 433 -20.20 20.55 -8.02
N PRO A 434 -18.94 20.66 -8.50
CA PRO A 434 -18.69 20.91 -9.92
C PRO A 434 -19.32 19.77 -10.76
N PRO A 435 -19.90 20.08 -11.94
CA PRO A 435 -20.59 19.08 -12.75
C PRO A 435 -19.63 17.94 -13.10
N SER A 436 -20.02 16.72 -12.76
CA SER A 436 -19.33 15.52 -13.22
C SER A 436 -19.46 15.44 -14.75
N PRO A 437 -18.37 15.21 -15.52
CA PRO A 437 -18.51 14.94 -16.94
C PRO A 437 -19.38 13.70 -17.15
N PRO A 438 -20.22 13.67 -18.21
CA PRO A 438 -21.27 12.68 -18.37
C PRO A 438 -20.69 11.26 -18.42
N ARG A 439 -21.13 10.39 -17.51
CA ARG A 439 -20.87 8.96 -17.57
C ARG A 439 -21.74 8.36 -18.68
N GLN A 440 -21.11 7.83 -19.73
CA GLN A 440 -21.82 6.99 -20.70
C GLN A 440 -21.99 5.56 -20.14
N SER A 441 -23.23 5.23 -19.74
CA SER A 441 -23.84 3.87 -19.60
C SER A 441 -23.55 3.05 -18.31
N PRO A 442 -24.41 2.06 -17.92
CA PRO A 442 -25.40 2.22 -16.84
C PRO A 442 -25.33 1.11 -15.74
N PRO A 443 -26.35 0.97 -14.87
CA PRO A 443 -26.40 1.44 -13.50
C PRO A 443 -25.90 0.39 -12.46
N SER A 444 -25.05 0.83 -11.54
CA SER A 444 -24.88 0.18 -10.22
C SER A 444 -25.39 1.14 -9.16
N ILE A 445 -26.33 0.66 -8.34
CA ILE A 445 -27.05 1.41 -7.30
C ILE A 445 -26.05 2.06 -6.34
N HIS A 446 -25.83 3.36 -6.49
CA HIS A 446 -25.25 4.23 -5.47
C HIS A 446 -25.82 5.63 -5.64
N PRO A 447 -26.77 6.09 -4.79
CA PRO A 447 -27.03 7.50 -4.65
C PRO A 447 -26.03 8.07 -3.64
N HIS A 448 -24.96 8.69 -4.16
CA HIS A 448 -24.14 9.62 -3.36
C HIS A 448 -24.93 10.91 -3.18
N SER A 449 -25.44 11.13 -1.98
CA SER A 449 -26.13 12.36 -1.65
C SER A 449 -26.02 12.58 -0.14
N GLN A 450 -25.54 13.76 0.27
CA GLN A 450 -25.35 14.18 1.68
C GLN A 450 -26.62 14.84 2.20
N PHE A 451 -26.98 14.65 3.48
CA PHE A 451 -28.25 15.15 4.05
C PHE A 451 -28.06 15.63 5.48
N THR A 452 -28.90 16.58 5.89
CA THR A 452 -28.94 17.12 7.26
C THR A 452 -30.30 16.80 7.90
N ILE A 453 -30.30 16.43 9.17
CA ILE A 453 -31.51 16.19 9.97
C ILE A 453 -31.57 17.24 11.10
N HIS A 454 -32.67 17.99 11.19
CA HIS A 454 -32.84 19.10 12.14
C HIS A 454 -33.97 18.85 13.15
N ASN A 455 -33.65 18.91 14.44
CA ASN A 455 -34.65 18.92 15.51
C ASN A 455 -35.24 20.35 15.65
N SER A 456 -36.50 20.54 15.26
CA SER A 456 -37.18 21.84 15.35
C SER A 456 -38.17 21.85 16.52
N HIS A 457 -37.70 22.22 17.71
CA HIS A 457 -38.55 22.71 18.79
C HIS A 457 -38.07 24.09 19.22
N HIS A 458 -38.61 25.14 18.58
CA HIS A 458 -38.61 26.49 19.12
C HIS A 458 -40.03 26.84 19.54
N ASN A 459 -40.23 27.03 20.84
CA ASN A 459 -41.47 27.52 21.44
C ASN A 459 -41.80 28.93 20.92
N SER A 460 -42.93 29.06 20.24
CA SER A 460 -43.65 30.32 20.07
C SER A 460 -44.44 30.61 21.34
N LEU A 461 -43.96 31.53 22.19
CA LEU A 461 -44.76 32.13 23.25
C LEU A 461 -45.30 33.47 22.75
N SER A 462 -46.54 33.44 22.27
CA SER A 462 -47.42 34.59 22.17
C SER A 462 -47.85 35.02 23.57
N SER A 463 -47.61 36.30 23.88
CA SER A 463 -48.20 37.04 25.00
C SER A 463 -49.73 36.94 24.99
N PRO A 464 -50.36 37.04 26.18
CA PRO A 464 -51.57 37.82 26.27
C PRO A 464 -51.45 38.94 27.31
N LEU A 465 -52.19 40.00 26.98
CA LEU A 465 -52.59 41.14 27.78
C LEU A 465 -53.45 40.73 28.99
N ALA A 466 -53.52 41.69 29.93
CA ALA A 466 -54.29 41.77 31.19
C ALA A 466 -53.63 41.12 32.42
#